data_AF-A0A8H8NZY5-F1
#
_entry.id   AF-A0A8H8NZY5-F1
#
_cell.length_a   1.000
_cell.length_b   1.000
_cell.length_c   1.000
_cell.angle_alpha   90.00
_cell.angle_beta   90.00
_cell.angle_gamma   90.00
#
_symmetry.space_group_name_H-M   'P 1'
#
loop_
_entity.id
_entity.type
_entity.pdbx_description
1 polymer ?
#
loop_
_entity_poly.entity_id
_entity_poly.type
_entity_poly.pdbx_seq_one_letter_code
_entity_poly.pdbx_strand_id
1 'polypeptide(L)'
;MTTKQFIFTHTSECTNKDFRSEVDLDDIQGDVVVQFPKRVKILFSLRSVMELYAGFETPDVLKQGQLVCAEKLGDPMEDGKPKEWIDEFKKQHDQIHGILLIAGDSDSTLQKFRDDVKLALGNNAEVIYELRGQVRPGANKVGLPDFICGSVNLSFVLQGHEHFGWKDEAERGNILVGHPGDNDRTSSDKSKAFKRPGWAKNGSYMAFRQYDQLVPEFHKWTVDNAIDLKIPGMSPDQLREKGAALRAAQLVGRWPSGTPLELSPHEDNLSIASNPKRVNDFLFKPDDQTKCPFSAHIRKLNPRVDYSNSDNDRLKFNFGENSIIRAGIAYGPEVEPEENKEHKTRHSRGLAFVAYQNDIIQGFQLQQTAWANNTEFPPTKHNGPNFDFWGLDPLIGQNQQSQPAEARVTTDNVGNSVNIGRFIIPRGGAYFFVPPLQTLKQLCAVHM
;
A
#
# COMPACT_ATOMS: atom_id res chain seq x y z
N MET A 1 -5.79 20.47 -8.57
CA MET A 1 -6.07 19.03 -8.38
C MET A 1 -5.17 18.54 -7.26
N THR A 2 -5.59 17.60 -6.42
CA THR A 2 -4.77 17.18 -5.27
C THR A 2 -3.47 16.50 -5.73
N THR A 3 -2.34 17.03 -5.27
CA THR A 3 -0.99 16.57 -5.56
C THR A 3 -0.22 16.33 -4.26
N LYS A 4 0.56 15.25 -4.19
CA LYS A 4 1.46 14.96 -3.06
C LYS A 4 2.88 14.87 -3.60
N GLN A 5 3.85 15.42 -2.89
CA GLN A 5 5.26 15.20 -3.19
C GLN A 5 5.94 14.50 -2.01
N PHE A 6 6.74 13.48 -2.35
CA PHE A 6 7.61 12.76 -1.45
C PHE A 6 9.02 13.32 -1.66
N ILE A 7 9.64 13.84 -0.62
CA ILE A 7 11.02 14.35 -0.65
C ILE A 7 11.83 13.53 0.34
N PHE A 8 12.80 12.75 -0.15
CA PHE A 8 13.67 11.92 0.67
C PHE A 8 14.91 12.71 1.03
N THR A 9 15.22 12.81 2.32
CA THR A 9 16.26 13.71 2.83
C THR A 9 17.37 12.96 3.57
N HIS A 10 18.61 13.34 3.32
CA HIS A 10 19.78 13.07 4.15
C HIS A 10 20.00 14.22 5.14
N THR A 11 20.69 13.98 6.25
CA THR A 11 21.08 15.01 7.24
C THR A 11 22.50 14.77 7.73
N SER A 12 23.42 15.68 7.43
CA SER A 12 24.78 15.68 7.98
C SER A 12 24.81 16.37 9.34
N GLU A 13 25.00 15.60 10.43
CA GLU A 13 25.27 16.02 11.81
C GLU A 13 24.53 17.29 12.31
N CYS A 14 23.36 17.10 12.92
CA CYS A 14 22.54 18.18 13.45
C CYS A 14 23.22 18.90 14.63
N THR A 15 23.83 20.05 14.36
CA THR A 15 24.55 20.89 15.33
C THR A 15 23.92 22.27 15.55
N ASN A 16 22.76 22.52 14.93
CA ASN A 16 22.15 23.83 14.83
C ASN A 16 20.96 23.99 15.81
N LYS A 17 20.94 25.08 16.60
CA LYS A 17 20.08 25.19 17.80
C LYS A 17 18.74 25.90 17.60
N ASP A 18 18.63 26.78 16.60
CA ASP A 18 17.49 27.69 16.46
C ASP A 18 16.33 27.11 15.62
N PHE A 19 15.82 25.93 15.98
CA PHE A 19 14.62 25.35 15.36
C PHE A 19 13.31 25.89 15.96
N ARG A 20 13.20 27.23 16.12
CA ARG A 20 11.98 27.92 16.58
C ARG A 20 11.78 29.30 15.94
N SER A 21 10.99 29.35 14.87
CA SER A 21 9.83 30.26 14.73
C SER A 21 9.06 29.93 13.44
N GLU A 22 7.83 30.45 13.30
CA GLU A 22 7.00 30.41 12.08
C GLU A 22 6.56 29.03 11.53
N VAL A 23 6.23 28.08 12.42
CA VAL A 23 5.16 27.09 12.13
C VAL A 23 4.09 27.19 13.20
N ASP A 24 3.10 28.05 12.96
CA ASP A 24 1.93 28.24 13.82
C ASP A 24 1.06 26.96 13.86
N LEU A 25 0.73 26.52 15.08
CA LEU A 25 0.03 25.27 15.39
C LEU A 25 -0.92 25.44 16.59
N ASP A 26 -1.29 26.66 16.97
CA ASP A 26 -1.83 26.97 18.31
C ASP A 26 -3.35 26.74 18.49
N ASP A 27 -4.00 26.04 17.55
CA ASP A 27 -5.44 25.72 17.59
C ASP A 27 -5.74 24.20 17.61
N ILE A 28 -4.83 23.41 18.21
CA ILE A 28 -5.06 21.98 18.50
C ILE A 28 -5.02 21.75 20.02
N GLN A 29 -6.13 22.10 20.68
CA GLN A 29 -6.49 21.52 21.97
C GLN A 29 -6.93 20.05 21.79
N GLY A 30 -7.35 19.41 22.87
CA GLY A 30 -7.57 17.95 22.93
C GLY A 30 -8.65 17.40 21.98
N ASP A 31 -8.63 16.06 21.88
CA ASP A 31 -9.47 15.20 21.05
C ASP A 31 -9.23 15.25 19.52
N VAL A 32 -9.58 14.15 18.85
CA VAL A 32 -9.16 13.85 17.46
C VAL A 32 -10.06 14.55 16.45
N VAL A 33 -10.02 15.88 16.43
CA VAL A 33 -10.75 16.71 15.46
C VAL A 33 -9.86 16.96 14.25
N VAL A 34 -10.23 16.36 13.12
CA VAL A 34 -9.49 16.46 11.86
C VAL A 34 -10.23 17.37 10.89
N GLN A 35 -9.94 18.66 10.98
CA GLN A 35 -10.18 19.61 9.89
C GLN A 35 -8.88 19.87 9.11
N PHE A 36 -9.00 20.17 7.82
CA PHE A 36 -7.90 20.50 6.92
C PHE A 36 -8.25 21.78 6.17
N PRO A 37 -7.39 22.79 6.26
CA PRO A 37 -6.54 23.10 5.11
C PRO A 37 -5.06 23.23 5.49
N LYS A 38 -4.16 23.18 4.48
CA LYS A 38 -2.67 23.27 4.60
C LYS A 38 -2.01 22.13 5.39
N ARG A 39 -1.20 21.26 4.78
CA ARG A 39 -0.25 20.37 5.52
C ARG A 39 1.03 20.02 4.75
N VAL A 40 2.16 20.27 5.40
CA VAL A 40 3.38 19.48 5.30
C VAL A 40 3.31 18.38 6.38
N LYS A 41 3.88 17.19 6.12
CA LYS A 41 4.25 16.24 7.18
C LYS A 41 5.74 15.94 7.11
N ILE A 42 6.41 15.99 8.25
CA ILE A 42 7.81 15.58 8.43
C ILE A 42 7.82 14.17 9.03
N LEU A 43 8.50 13.22 8.39
CA LEU A 43 8.66 11.84 8.86
C LEU A 43 10.16 11.48 8.83
N PHE A 44 10.60 10.65 9.78
CA PHE A 44 12.00 10.31 9.96
C PHE A 44 12.23 8.82 9.64
N SER A 45 13.38 8.51 9.04
CA SER A 45 13.88 7.14 8.99
C SER A 45 14.52 6.79 10.33
N LEU A 46 14.72 5.50 10.59
CA LEU A 46 15.20 5.11 11.91
C LEU A 46 16.65 5.54 12.18
N ARG A 47 17.48 5.77 11.15
CA ARG A 47 18.91 6.06 11.39
C ARG A 47 19.10 7.32 12.23
N SER A 48 18.44 8.42 11.86
CA SER A 48 18.41 9.67 12.63
C SER A 48 17.75 9.53 13.99
N VAL A 49 16.78 8.61 14.13
CA VAL A 49 16.13 8.31 15.40
C VAL A 49 17.09 7.59 16.36
N MET A 50 17.94 6.68 15.87
CA MET A 50 18.87 5.92 16.73
C MET A 50 19.95 6.82 17.34
N GLU A 51 20.41 7.84 16.60
CA GLU A 51 21.40 8.82 17.07
C GLU A 51 20.78 9.83 18.06
N LEU A 52 19.51 10.23 17.87
CA LEU A 52 18.78 11.11 18.79
C LEU A 52 18.21 10.39 20.04
N TYR A 53 18.02 9.07 19.98
CA TYR A 53 17.39 8.29 21.04
C TYR A 53 18.11 6.94 21.31
N ALA A 54 19.08 6.97 22.22
CA ALA A 54 19.58 5.75 22.85
C ALA A 54 18.43 5.01 23.59
N GLY A 55 18.39 3.68 23.47
CA GLY A 55 17.35 2.85 24.09
C GLY A 55 16.11 2.59 23.23
N PHE A 56 16.09 3.01 21.96
CA PHE A 56 15.06 2.55 21.01
C PHE A 56 15.36 1.11 20.54
N GLU A 57 14.95 0.12 21.33
CA GLU A 57 14.74 -1.23 20.82
C GLU A 57 13.72 -1.15 19.66
N THR A 58 13.95 -1.89 18.56
CA THR A 58 12.99 -2.01 17.45
C THR A 58 12.89 -3.43 16.93
N PRO A 59 11.77 -3.80 16.28
CA PRO A 59 11.80 -4.86 15.28
C PRO A 59 12.94 -4.56 14.30
N ASP A 60 13.86 -5.52 14.09
CA ASP A 60 15.13 -5.24 13.40
C ASP A 60 14.97 -4.81 11.94
N VAL A 61 13.79 -5.03 11.36
CA VAL A 61 13.36 -4.56 10.03
C VAL A 61 13.63 -3.07 9.77
N LEU A 62 13.54 -2.21 10.79
CA LEU A 62 13.85 -0.78 10.62
C LEU A 62 15.36 -0.48 10.64
N LYS A 63 16.18 -1.29 11.32
CA LYS A 63 17.65 -1.18 11.31
C LYS A 63 18.25 -1.77 10.03
N GLN A 64 17.67 -2.87 9.56
CA GLN A 64 18.01 -3.53 8.28
C GLN A 64 17.58 -2.67 7.08
N GLY A 65 16.51 -1.89 7.23
CA GLY A 65 15.94 -1.10 6.14
C GLY A 65 15.26 -1.95 5.07
N GLN A 66 14.64 -1.28 4.08
CA GLN A 66 13.92 -2.00 3.03
C GLN A 66 14.84 -2.65 2.00
N LEU A 67 16.03 -2.09 1.72
CA LEU A 67 16.97 -2.63 0.73
C LEU A 67 17.40 -4.07 1.07
N VAL A 68 17.74 -4.33 2.35
CA VAL A 68 18.05 -5.69 2.84
C VAL A 68 16.82 -6.60 2.82
N CYS A 69 15.63 -6.05 3.10
CA CYS A 69 14.37 -6.81 3.05
C CYS A 69 13.86 -7.08 1.62
N ALA A 70 14.43 -6.46 0.59
CA ALA A 70 13.87 -6.46 -0.75
C ALA A 70 13.82 -7.86 -1.38
N GLU A 71 14.86 -8.67 -1.17
CA GLU A 71 14.90 -10.07 -1.57
C GLU A 71 13.73 -10.85 -0.94
N LYS A 72 13.57 -10.78 0.39
CA LYS A 72 12.47 -11.41 1.13
C LYS A 72 11.09 -10.92 0.65
N LEU A 73 10.95 -9.64 0.27
CA LEU A 73 9.71 -9.11 -0.31
C LEU A 73 9.37 -9.75 -1.67
N GLY A 74 10.36 -10.31 -2.38
CA GLY A 74 10.22 -10.87 -3.71
C GLY A 74 10.76 -9.98 -4.84
N ASP A 75 11.49 -8.91 -4.51
CA ASP A 75 12.03 -8.02 -5.55
C ASP A 75 13.11 -8.76 -6.38
N PRO A 76 13.12 -8.60 -7.72
CA PRO A 76 14.12 -9.24 -8.58
C PRO A 76 15.54 -8.78 -8.23
N MET A 77 16.42 -9.72 -7.92
CA MET A 77 17.79 -9.45 -7.48
C MET A 77 18.83 -9.63 -8.59
N GLU A 78 19.91 -8.84 -8.54
CA GLU A 78 21.11 -8.93 -9.37
C GLU A 78 22.30 -8.45 -8.51
N ASP A 79 23.39 -9.23 -8.49
CA ASP A 79 24.59 -8.97 -7.66
C ASP A 79 24.30 -8.61 -6.18
N GLY A 80 23.32 -9.29 -5.58
CA GLY A 80 22.91 -9.08 -4.18
C GLY A 80 22.12 -7.78 -3.92
N LYS A 81 21.68 -7.07 -4.96
CA LYS A 81 20.82 -5.88 -4.86
C LYS A 81 19.57 -6.00 -5.73
N PRO A 82 18.49 -5.26 -5.46
CA PRO A 82 17.32 -5.26 -6.33
C PRO A 82 17.66 -4.66 -7.70
N LYS A 83 17.55 -5.47 -8.75
CA LYS A 83 17.93 -5.14 -10.13
C LYS A 83 17.25 -3.87 -10.64
N GLU A 84 15.93 -3.80 -10.42
CA GLU A 84 15.06 -2.80 -11.05
C GLU A 84 14.73 -1.61 -10.13
N TRP A 85 15.34 -1.51 -8.96
CA TRP A 85 15.23 -0.31 -8.14
C TRP A 85 15.97 0.88 -8.79
N ILE A 86 15.55 2.09 -8.44
CA ILE A 86 16.17 3.37 -8.75
C ILE A 86 17.48 3.51 -7.95
N ASP A 87 18.49 4.18 -8.51
CA ASP A 87 19.87 4.16 -8.00
C ASP A 87 20.00 4.78 -6.60
N GLU A 88 19.24 5.83 -6.33
CA GLU A 88 19.07 6.49 -5.03
C GLU A 88 18.69 5.46 -3.94
N PHE A 89 17.67 4.63 -4.21
CA PHE A 89 17.25 3.55 -3.30
C PHE A 89 18.19 2.32 -3.26
N LYS A 90 19.16 2.18 -4.18
CA LYS A 90 20.13 1.05 -4.19
C LYS A 90 21.54 1.41 -3.68
N LYS A 91 21.92 2.67 -3.83
CA LYS A 91 23.28 3.19 -3.62
C LYS A 91 23.34 4.17 -2.45
N GLN A 92 22.26 4.92 -2.20
CA GLN A 92 22.16 5.93 -1.13
C GLN A 92 21.13 5.53 -0.06
N HIS A 93 20.59 4.31 -0.07
CA HIS A 93 19.58 3.82 0.88
C HIS A 93 19.95 4.11 2.35
N ASP A 94 21.20 3.87 2.69
CA ASP A 94 21.79 4.07 4.02
C ASP A 94 21.86 5.54 4.46
N GLN A 95 21.72 6.48 3.52
CA GLN A 95 21.72 7.94 3.71
C GLN A 95 20.28 8.51 3.75
N ILE A 96 19.25 7.70 3.49
CA ILE A 96 17.85 8.14 3.57
C ILE A 96 17.48 8.29 5.05
N HIS A 97 17.56 9.52 5.55
CA HIS A 97 17.35 9.91 6.96
C HIS A 97 15.90 10.35 7.25
N GLY A 98 15.14 10.71 6.22
CA GLY A 98 13.74 11.10 6.36
C GLY A 98 12.95 11.08 5.06
N ILE A 99 11.65 11.33 5.19
CA ILE A 99 10.73 11.54 4.07
C ILE A 99 9.74 12.64 4.43
N LEU A 100 9.66 13.67 3.60
CA LEU A 100 8.72 14.77 3.76
C LEU A 100 7.55 14.54 2.81
N LEU A 101 6.32 14.57 3.36
CA LEU A 101 5.09 14.43 2.58
C LEU A 101 4.42 15.80 2.49
N ILE A 102 4.63 16.49 1.37
CA ILE A 102 4.00 17.80 1.12
C ILE A 102 2.75 17.57 0.29
N ALA A 103 1.60 18.10 0.73
CA ALA A 103 0.32 17.91 0.03
C ALA A 103 -0.33 19.26 -0.31
N GLY A 104 -0.67 19.44 -1.58
CA GLY A 104 -1.33 20.63 -2.11
C GLY A 104 -2.61 20.30 -2.88
N ASP A 105 -3.49 21.27 -3.00
CA ASP A 105 -4.68 21.27 -3.84
C ASP A 105 -4.42 21.80 -5.27
N SER A 106 -3.25 22.44 -5.46
CA SER A 106 -2.74 22.95 -6.73
C SER A 106 -1.21 22.87 -6.77
N ASP A 107 -0.64 22.90 -7.98
CA ASP A 107 0.81 22.94 -8.21
C ASP A 107 1.47 24.16 -7.55
N SER A 108 0.81 25.33 -7.61
CA SER A 108 1.25 26.55 -6.93
C SER A 108 1.28 26.40 -5.41
N THR A 109 0.27 25.75 -4.82
CA THR A 109 0.24 25.46 -3.38
C THR A 109 1.36 24.50 -2.99
N LEU A 110 1.56 23.43 -3.77
CA LEU A 110 2.60 22.43 -3.54
C LEU A 110 4.00 23.02 -3.65
N GLN A 111 4.27 23.78 -4.71
CA GLN A 111 5.57 24.39 -4.96
C GLN A 111 5.91 25.41 -3.87
N LYS A 112 4.95 26.26 -3.44
CA LYS A 112 5.20 27.17 -2.32
C LYS A 112 5.61 26.39 -1.05
N PHE A 113 4.83 25.40 -0.62
CA PHE A 113 5.17 24.64 0.59
C PHE A 113 6.50 23.88 0.46
N ARG A 114 6.90 23.47 -0.75
CA ARG A 114 8.23 22.88 -1.01
C ARG A 114 9.35 23.89 -0.84
N ASP A 115 9.17 25.13 -1.29
CA ASP A 115 10.17 26.19 -1.17
C ASP A 115 10.25 26.71 0.28
N ASP A 116 9.10 26.91 0.96
CA ASP A 116 9.02 27.23 2.39
C ASP A 116 9.79 26.18 3.24
N VAL A 117 9.60 24.88 2.95
CA VAL A 117 10.28 23.77 3.65
C VAL A 117 11.76 23.70 3.32
N LYS A 118 12.18 23.93 2.07
CA LYS A 118 13.59 23.96 1.69
C LYS A 118 14.33 25.13 2.33
N LEU A 119 13.69 26.29 2.45
CA LEU A 119 14.22 27.44 3.16
C LEU A 119 14.39 27.15 4.66
N ALA A 120 13.38 26.56 5.31
CA ALA A 120 13.42 26.22 6.73
C ALA A 120 14.44 25.13 7.09
N LEU A 121 14.71 24.18 6.19
CA LEU A 121 15.76 23.18 6.36
C LEU A 121 17.16 23.73 6.05
N GLY A 122 17.28 24.65 5.10
CA GLY A 122 18.53 25.23 4.66
C GLY A 122 19.58 24.16 4.31
N ASN A 123 20.82 24.34 4.77
CA ASN A 123 21.91 23.40 4.55
C ASN A 123 21.91 22.22 5.53
N ASN A 124 20.94 22.10 6.44
CA ASN A 124 20.91 21.03 7.45
C ASN A 124 20.36 19.70 6.88
N ALA A 125 19.76 19.72 5.68
CA ALA A 125 19.27 18.53 5.00
C ALA A 125 19.50 18.60 3.48
N GLU A 126 19.95 17.50 2.89
CA GLU A 126 20.13 17.34 1.45
C GLU A 126 18.99 16.47 0.88
N VAL A 127 18.52 16.79 -0.34
CA VAL A 127 17.45 16.01 -1.00
C VAL A 127 18.07 14.92 -1.88
N ILE A 128 17.95 13.67 -1.44
CA ILE A 128 18.38 12.48 -2.19
C ILE A 128 17.47 12.25 -3.40
N TYR A 129 16.16 12.29 -3.21
CA TYR A 129 15.18 11.92 -4.24
C TYR A 129 13.86 12.66 -4.05
N GLU A 130 13.18 12.99 -5.16
CA GLU A 130 11.85 13.56 -5.16
C GLU A 130 10.90 12.76 -6.05
N LEU A 131 9.74 12.36 -5.53
CA LEU A 131 8.66 11.75 -6.32
C LEU A 131 7.41 12.62 -6.25
N ARG A 132 6.95 13.13 -7.40
CA ARG A 132 5.70 13.91 -7.52
C ARG A 132 4.55 12.98 -7.90
N GLY A 133 3.57 12.86 -7.00
CA GLY A 133 2.31 12.17 -7.22
C GLY A 133 1.14 13.12 -7.46
N GLN A 134 0.18 12.68 -8.28
CA GLN A 134 -0.97 13.45 -8.73
C GLN A 134 -2.20 12.56 -8.82
N VAL A 135 -3.37 13.06 -8.41
CA VAL A 135 -4.65 12.38 -8.68
C VAL A 135 -4.97 12.47 -10.16
N ARG A 136 -5.30 11.33 -10.80
CA ARG A 136 -5.49 11.24 -12.25
C ARG A 136 -6.65 12.12 -12.75
N PRO A 137 -6.56 12.71 -13.96
CA PRO A 137 -7.64 13.52 -14.51
C PRO A 137 -8.95 12.74 -14.60
N GLY A 138 -10.05 13.33 -14.10
CA GLY A 138 -11.37 12.72 -14.16
C GLY A 138 -11.74 11.76 -13.02
N ALA A 139 -10.81 11.37 -12.15
CA ALA A 139 -11.08 10.49 -10.99
C ALA A 139 -12.12 11.03 -9.99
N ASN A 140 -12.46 12.33 -10.07
CA ASN A 140 -13.50 12.98 -9.28
C ASN A 140 -14.90 13.02 -9.96
N LYS A 141 -15.05 12.55 -11.22
CA LYS A 141 -16.29 12.70 -12.01
C LYS A 141 -17.14 11.43 -12.12
N VAL A 142 -16.54 10.27 -11.90
CA VAL A 142 -17.17 8.96 -11.70
C VAL A 142 -16.39 8.30 -10.57
N GLY A 143 -17.00 7.39 -9.79
CA GLY A 143 -16.35 6.72 -8.65
C GLY A 143 -15.25 5.71 -9.02
N LEU A 144 -14.50 5.94 -10.10
CA LEU A 144 -13.48 5.05 -10.66
C LEU A 144 -12.22 5.01 -9.78
N PRO A 145 -11.86 3.88 -9.14
CA PRO A 145 -10.54 3.69 -8.55
C PRO A 145 -9.45 3.51 -9.62
N ASP A 146 -8.30 4.16 -9.43
CA ASP A 146 -7.06 3.93 -10.18
C ASP A 146 -6.40 2.58 -9.79
N PHE A 147 -7.13 1.46 -9.98
CA PHE A 147 -6.77 0.11 -9.53
C PHE A 147 -6.39 0.02 -8.03
N ILE A 148 -7.41 0.24 -7.19
CA ILE A 148 -7.46 -0.06 -5.74
C ILE A 148 -6.45 0.66 -4.83
N CYS A 149 -6.28 1.99 -4.94
CA CYS A 149 -6.15 2.82 -3.74
C CYS A 149 -6.61 4.28 -3.93
N GLY A 150 -7.84 4.49 -4.38
CA GLY A 150 -8.46 5.82 -4.36
C GLY A 150 -8.41 6.42 -2.95
N SER A 151 -7.72 7.55 -2.78
CA SER A 151 -7.62 8.23 -1.48
C SER A 151 -9.00 8.73 -1.05
N VAL A 152 -9.60 8.12 -0.03
CA VAL A 152 -10.82 8.65 0.58
C VAL A 152 -10.51 10.03 1.17
N ASN A 153 -11.43 10.98 1.00
CA ASN A 153 -11.22 12.36 1.46
C ASN A 153 -11.28 12.42 3.00
N LEU A 154 -10.10 12.39 3.62
CA LEU A 154 -9.90 12.21 5.07
C LEU A 154 -10.54 13.30 5.96
N SER A 155 -11.08 14.35 5.36
CA SER A 155 -11.77 15.47 6.01
C SER A 155 -13.22 15.18 6.42
N PHE A 156 -13.88 14.16 5.84
CA PHE A 156 -15.32 13.92 6.03
C PHE A 156 -15.66 12.59 6.74
N VAL A 157 -14.66 11.77 7.04
CA VAL A 157 -14.84 10.39 7.56
C VAL A 157 -14.83 10.34 9.08
N LEU A 158 -14.17 11.28 9.75
CA LEU A 158 -13.96 11.25 11.21
C LEU A 158 -15.17 11.76 12.02
N GLN A 159 -16.37 11.65 11.46
CA GLN A 159 -17.64 11.68 12.20
C GLN A 159 -18.45 10.39 11.93
N GLY A 160 -18.27 9.40 12.82
CA GLY A 160 -19.25 8.34 13.06
C GLY A 160 -19.24 7.10 12.15
N HIS A 161 -18.55 7.09 10.99
CA HIS A 161 -18.57 5.95 10.07
C HIS A 161 -17.20 5.67 9.44
N GLU A 162 -16.64 4.49 9.69
CA GLU A 162 -15.33 4.08 9.18
C GLU A 162 -15.38 3.55 7.72
N HIS A 163 -14.21 3.52 7.06
CA HIS A 163 -14.05 3.45 5.60
C HIS A 163 -14.69 2.26 4.85
N PHE A 164 -15.19 1.24 5.55
CA PHE A 164 -15.47 -0.06 4.96
C PHE A 164 -16.92 -0.55 5.11
N GLY A 165 -17.82 0.26 5.66
CA GLY A 165 -19.26 -0.04 5.76
C GLY A 165 -19.62 -1.13 6.80
N TRP A 166 -18.68 -2.03 7.07
CA TRP A 166 -18.70 -2.96 8.18
C TRP A 166 -17.99 -2.41 9.41
N LYS A 167 -18.35 -2.97 10.57
CA LYS A 167 -17.73 -2.71 11.87
C LYS A 167 -16.54 -3.67 12.06
N ASP A 168 -15.58 -3.61 11.15
CA ASP A 168 -14.31 -4.33 11.24
C ASP A 168 -13.48 -3.67 12.36
N GLU A 169 -13.70 -4.06 13.61
CA GLU A 169 -13.08 -3.46 14.81
C GLU A 169 -11.57 -3.78 14.88
N ALA A 170 -10.79 -3.12 14.04
CA ALA A 170 -9.34 -3.07 14.16
C ALA A 170 -8.97 -2.25 15.41
N GLU A 171 -8.45 -2.92 16.45
CA GLU A 171 -7.99 -2.24 17.66
C GLU A 171 -6.98 -1.14 17.33
N ARG A 172 -7.02 -0.02 18.06
CA ARG A 172 -6.16 1.15 17.77
C ARG A 172 -4.68 0.79 17.78
N GLY A 173 -4.28 -0.18 18.61
CA GLY A 173 -2.93 -0.73 18.68
C GLY A 173 -2.47 -1.44 17.42
N ASN A 174 -3.37 -1.82 16.50
CA ASN A 174 -3.01 -2.42 15.21
C ASN A 174 -2.39 -1.40 14.24
N ILE A 175 -2.67 -0.11 14.43
CA ILE A 175 -2.13 0.98 13.58
C ILE A 175 -1.22 1.92 14.38
N LEU A 176 -1.53 2.18 15.65
CA LEU A 176 -0.85 3.16 16.50
C LEU A 176 -0.11 2.48 17.66
N VAL A 177 1.18 2.76 17.79
CA VAL A 177 2.03 2.23 18.86
C VAL A 177 1.51 2.65 20.25
N GLY A 178 1.58 1.74 21.23
CA GLY A 178 1.25 2.00 22.64
C GLY A 178 -0.25 2.03 22.99
N HIS A 179 -1.09 1.34 22.22
CA HIS A 179 -2.53 1.13 22.46
C HIS A 179 -2.86 -0.38 22.52
N PRO A 180 -4.01 -0.81 23.06
CA PRO A 180 -4.46 -2.22 23.00
C PRO A 180 -4.44 -2.74 21.55
N GLY A 181 -3.87 -3.93 21.33
CA GLY A 181 -3.58 -4.50 20.02
C GLY A 181 -2.11 -4.32 19.57
N ASP A 182 -1.34 -3.49 20.28
CA ASP A 182 0.10 -3.35 20.08
C ASP A 182 0.86 -4.36 20.95
N ASN A 183 1.66 -5.23 20.32
CA ASN A 183 2.42 -6.34 20.91
C ASN A 183 1.61 -7.52 21.48
N ASP A 184 0.28 -7.49 21.50
CA ASP A 184 -0.52 -8.65 21.93
C ASP A 184 -0.31 -9.90 21.02
N ARG A 185 0.27 -9.70 19.83
CA ARG A 185 0.68 -10.75 18.87
C ARG A 185 2.03 -11.41 19.19
N THR A 186 2.89 -10.75 19.96
CA THR A 186 4.29 -11.18 20.19
C THR A 186 4.40 -12.21 21.32
N SER A 187 3.81 -13.39 21.07
CA SER A 187 3.72 -14.55 21.95
C SER A 187 2.78 -14.39 23.15
N SER A 188 2.22 -15.52 23.61
CA SER A 188 1.58 -15.63 24.93
C SER A 188 2.56 -15.34 26.08
N ASP A 189 3.86 -15.47 25.82
CA ASP A 189 4.95 -15.06 26.71
C ASP A 189 5.21 -13.56 26.56
N LYS A 190 4.58 -12.76 27.42
CA LYS A 190 4.72 -11.29 27.44
C LYS A 190 6.14 -10.79 27.74
N SER A 191 7.10 -11.66 28.11
CA SER A 191 8.52 -11.26 28.20
C SER A 191 9.16 -11.00 26.83
N LYS A 192 8.56 -11.55 25.75
CA LYS A 192 8.95 -11.35 24.35
C LYS A 192 8.21 -10.20 23.65
N ALA A 193 7.31 -9.51 24.36
CA ALA A 193 6.56 -8.40 23.82
C ALA A 193 7.47 -7.21 23.50
N PHE A 194 7.26 -6.58 22.33
CA PHE A 194 8.21 -5.56 21.88
C PHE A 194 8.15 -4.29 22.74
N LYS A 195 9.21 -3.97 23.48
CA LYS A 195 9.24 -2.78 24.36
C LYS A 195 9.23 -1.49 23.55
N ARG A 196 8.06 -0.85 23.51
CA ARG A 196 7.87 0.49 22.94
C ARG A 196 8.23 1.54 24.01
N PRO A 197 9.23 2.41 23.80
CA PRO A 197 9.47 3.52 24.72
C PRO A 197 8.42 4.64 24.54
N GLY A 198 8.21 5.43 25.61
CA GLY A 198 7.01 6.25 25.76
C GLY A 198 6.78 7.31 24.67
N TRP A 199 7.85 7.88 24.12
CA TRP A 199 7.76 8.92 23.10
C TRP A 199 7.29 8.39 21.73
N ALA A 200 7.25 7.07 21.52
CA ALA A 200 6.72 6.44 20.30
C ALA A 200 5.21 6.22 20.35
N LYS A 201 4.55 6.41 21.52
CA LYS A 201 3.11 6.19 21.68
C LYS A 201 2.29 7.15 20.81
N ASN A 202 1.24 6.65 20.16
CA ASN A 202 0.49 7.31 19.08
C ASN A 202 1.27 7.52 17.76
N GLY A 203 2.52 7.08 17.67
CA GLY A 203 3.24 6.98 16.41
C GLY A 203 2.83 5.75 15.60
N SER A 204 3.27 5.68 14.34
CA SER A 204 2.97 4.56 13.44
C SER A 204 4.14 4.28 12.51
N TYR A 205 4.40 3.01 12.20
CA TYR A 205 5.43 2.62 11.24
C TYR A 205 4.89 2.83 9.83
N MET A 206 5.72 3.36 8.92
CA MET A 206 5.37 3.59 7.52
C MET A 206 6.23 2.73 6.59
N ALA A 207 5.59 1.99 5.69
CA ALA A 207 6.22 1.42 4.52
C ALA A 207 5.95 2.31 3.30
N PHE A 208 7.01 2.79 2.64
CA PHE A 208 6.94 3.41 1.33
C PHE A 208 7.43 2.44 0.26
N ARG A 209 6.76 2.41 -0.88
CA ARG A 209 7.19 1.68 -2.09
C ARG A 209 6.88 2.53 -3.32
N GLN A 210 7.83 2.63 -4.25
CA GLN A 210 7.57 3.12 -5.59
C GLN A 210 7.34 1.92 -6.51
N TYR A 211 6.14 1.82 -7.07
CA TYR A 211 5.76 0.77 -8.00
C TYR A 211 5.49 1.37 -9.37
N ASP A 212 6.31 1.04 -10.38
CA ASP A 212 5.98 1.31 -11.79
C ASP A 212 4.87 0.34 -12.26
N GLN A 213 4.00 0.80 -13.15
CA GLN A 213 2.83 0.07 -13.65
C GLN A 213 2.89 -0.02 -15.18
N LEU A 214 3.01 -1.25 -15.69
CA LEU A 214 3.01 -1.56 -17.11
C LEU A 214 1.57 -1.59 -17.65
N VAL A 215 0.95 -0.42 -17.76
CA VAL A 215 -0.49 -0.27 -18.06
C VAL A 215 -0.87 -0.75 -19.47
N PRO A 216 -0.17 -0.37 -20.57
CA PRO A 216 -0.42 -0.93 -21.90
C PRO A 216 -0.29 -2.45 -21.96
N GLU A 217 0.72 -3.01 -21.29
CA GLU A 217 0.97 -4.45 -21.21
C GLU A 217 -0.14 -5.19 -20.44
N PHE A 218 -0.64 -4.61 -19.34
CA PHE A 218 -1.78 -5.14 -18.59
C PHE A 218 -3.07 -5.10 -19.42
N HIS A 219 -3.36 -3.97 -20.09
CA HIS A 219 -4.50 -3.86 -20.98
C HIS A 219 -4.43 -4.89 -22.11
N LYS A 220 -3.29 -5.01 -22.80
CA LYS A 220 -3.10 -6.06 -23.81
C LYS A 220 -3.30 -7.46 -23.24
N TRP A 221 -2.68 -7.79 -22.11
CA TRP A 221 -2.80 -9.12 -21.52
C TRP A 221 -4.26 -9.47 -21.17
N THR A 222 -5.03 -8.53 -20.58
CA THR A 222 -6.46 -8.78 -20.27
C THR A 222 -7.33 -8.91 -21.53
N VAL A 223 -6.96 -8.25 -22.62
CA VAL A 223 -7.63 -8.27 -23.93
C VAL A 223 -7.24 -9.51 -24.78
N ASP A 224 -6.06 -10.07 -24.57
CA ASP A 224 -5.62 -11.36 -25.12
C ASP A 224 -6.20 -12.55 -24.32
N ASN A 225 -6.35 -12.41 -23.00
CA ASN A 225 -6.87 -13.44 -22.08
C ASN A 225 -8.34 -13.20 -21.69
N ALA A 226 -9.09 -12.49 -22.54
CA ALA A 226 -10.50 -12.16 -22.32
C ALA A 226 -11.34 -13.43 -22.10
N ILE A 227 -12.29 -13.37 -21.16
CA ILE A 227 -13.20 -14.49 -20.89
C ILE A 227 -14.21 -14.62 -22.04
N ASP A 228 -14.37 -15.83 -22.57
CA ASP A 228 -15.30 -16.10 -23.67
C ASP A 228 -16.77 -16.07 -23.20
N LEU A 229 -17.43 -14.93 -23.40
CA LEU A 229 -18.82 -14.70 -23.00
C LEU A 229 -19.80 -15.04 -24.13
N LYS A 230 -20.88 -15.75 -23.80
CA LYS A 230 -21.98 -16.08 -24.73
C LYS A 230 -23.25 -15.33 -24.36
N ILE A 231 -23.28 -14.02 -24.58
CA ILE A 231 -24.43 -13.16 -24.28
C ILE A 231 -25.21 -12.87 -25.58
N PRO A 232 -26.48 -13.29 -25.72
CA PRO A 232 -27.29 -12.99 -26.90
C PRO A 232 -27.43 -11.49 -27.15
N GLY A 233 -27.35 -11.08 -28.41
CA GLY A 233 -27.54 -9.68 -28.83
C GLY A 233 -26.31 -8.77 -28.75
N MET A 234 -25.16 -9.25 -28.25
CA MET A 234 -23.89 -8.52 -28.28
C MET A 234 -23.03 -8.90 -29.49
N SER A 235 -22.25 -7.94 -30.02
CA SER A 235 -21.26 -8.21 -31.06
C SER A 235 -20.02 -8.94 -30.52
N PRO A 236 -19.20 -9.59 -31.37
CA PRO A 236 -17.95 -10.22 -30.93
C PRO A 236 -17.00 -9.25 -30.20
N ASP A 237 -16.93 -7.98 -30.64
CA ASP A 237 -16.10 -6.96 -30.00
C ASP A 237 -16.63 -6.57 -28.62
N GLN A 238 -17.95 -6.40 -28.47
CA GLN A 238 -18.59 -6.12 -27.17
C GLN A 238 -18.40 -7.29 -26.18
N LEU A 239 -18.52 -8.53 -26.66
CA LEU A 239 -18.26 -9.73 -25.87
C LEU A 239 -16.79 -9.80 -25.43
N ARG A 240 -15.85 -9.46 -26.32
CA ARG A 240 -14.42 -9.41 -26.00
C ARG A 240 -14.06 -8.29 -25.03
N GLU A 241 -14.62 -7.10 -25.19
CA GLU A 241 -14.44 -5.97 -24.27
C GLU A 241 -14.98 -6.32 -22.87
N LYS A 242 -16.22 -6.83 -22.77
CA LYS A 242 -16.79 -7.27 -21.48
C LYS A 242 -16.02 -8.45 -20.89
N GLY A 243 -15.52 -9.36 -21.72
CA GLY A 243 -14.68 -10.50 -21.32
C GLY A 243 -13.30 -10.08 -20.78
N ALA A 244 -12.70 -9.04 -21.36
CA ALA A 244 -11.45 -8.45 -20.89
C ALA A 244 -11.66 -7.66 -19.57
N ALA A 245 -12.74 -6.88 -19.49
CA ALA A 245 -13.13 -6.17 -18.27
C ALA A 245 -13.43 -7.15 -17.11
N LEU A 246 -14.11 -8.27 -17.37
CA LEU A 246 -14.33 -9.32 -16.39
C LEU A 246 -13.02 -10.02 -15.99
N ARG A 247 -12.11 -10.29 -16.94
CA ARG A 247 -10.79 -10.85 -16.64
C ARG A 247 -9.97 -9.92 -15.73
N ALA A 248 -9.93 -8.63 -16.05
CA ALA A 248 -9.31 -7.62 -15.19
C ALA A 248 -9.97 -7.60 -13.80
N ALA A 249 -11.31 -7.62 -13.75
CA ALA A 249 -12.06 -7.65 -12.50
C ALA A 249 -11.76 -8.89 -11.65
N GLN A 250 -11.52 -10.06 -12.27
CA GLN A 250 -11.14 -11.29 -11.57
C GLN A 250 -9.76 -11.19 -10.92
N LEU A 251 -8.77 -10.60 -11.60
CA LEU A 251 -7.45 -10.38 -11.01
C LEU A 251 -7.51 -9.42 -9.81
N VAL A 252 -8.39 -8.43 -9.90
CA VAL A 252 -8.54 -7.31 -8.95
C VAL A 252 -9.46 -7.66 -7.77
N GLY A 253 -10.46 -8.52 -8.00
CA GLY A 253 -11.63 -8.77 -7.13
C GLY A 253 -12.70 -7.67 -7.20
N ARG A 254 -12.52 -6.66 -8.05
CA ARG A 254 -13.45 -5.54 -8.29
C ARG A 254 -13.42 -5.13 -9.76
N TRP A 255 -14.56 -4.70 -10.29
CA TRP A 255 -14.65 -4.05 -11.59
C TRP A 255 -13.90 -2.69 -11.62
N PRO A 256 -13.61 -2.13 -12.80
CA PRO A 256 -12.97 -0.81 -12.93
C PRO A 256 -13.71 0.35 -12.23
N SER A 257 -15.03 0.27 -11.99
CA SER A 257 -15.76 1.23 -11.15
C SER A 257 -15.55 1.07 -9.63
N GLY A 258 -14.92 -0.02 -9.19
CA GLY A 258 -14.85 -0.41 -7.79
C GLY A 258 -15.98 -1.34 -7.32
N THR A 259 -16.99 -1.66 -8.14
CA THR A 259 -18.00 -2.70 -7.81
C THR A 259 -17.30 -4.03 -7.44
N PRO A 260 -17.52 -4.62 -6.26
CA PRO A 260 -16.89 -5.89 -5.89
C PRO A 260 -17.54 -7.08 -6.60
N LEU A 261 -16.72 -8.03 -7.06
CA LEU A 261 -17.21 -9.25 -7.73
C LEU A 261 -18.11 -10.10 -6.81
N GLU A 262 -17.87 -10.08 -5.50
CA GLU A 262 -18.67 -10.81 -4.51
C GLU A 262 -20.15 -10.36 -4.49
N LEU A 263 -20.44 -9.12 -4.89
CA LEU A 263 -21.81 -8.59 -5.02
C LEU A 263 -22.32 -8.54 -6.47
N SER A 264 -21.44 -8.48 -7.46
CA SER A 264 -21.81 -8.40 -8.89
C SER A 264 -20.79 -9.17 -9.76
N PRO A 265 -20.89 -10.51 -9.85
CA PRO A 265 -19.85 -11.34 -10.49
C PRO A 265 -19.88 -11.37 -12.02
N HIS A 266 -20.90 -10.80 -12.66
CA HIS A 266 -21.14 -10.94 -14.11
C HIS A 266 -21.28 -9.62 -14.88
N GLU A 267 -21.37 -8.49 -14.16
CA GLU A 267 -21.44 -7.14 -14.73
C GLU A 267 -21.00 -6.09 -13.71
N ASP A 268 -20.52 -4.95 -14.22
CA ASP A 268 -20.23 -3.78 -13.39
C ASP A 268 -21.54 -3.05 -13.04
N ASN A 269 -21.69 -2.64 -11.78
CA ASN A 269 -22.91 -2.04 -11.25
C ASN A 269 -22.64 -0.74 -10.50
N LEU A 270 -22.73 0.38 -11.21
CA LEU A 270 -22.47 1.73 -10.67
C LEU A 270 -23.34 2.08 -9.45
N SER A 271 -24.50 1.45 -9.24
CA SER A 271 -25.35 1.66 -8.04
C SER A 271 -24.79 1.01 -6.76
N ILE A 272 -23.85 0.07 -6.92
CA ILE A 272 -23.07 -0.51 -5.82
C ILE A 272 -21.82 0.35 -5.61
N ALA A 273 -21.06 0.63 -6.67
CA ALA A 273 -19.83 1.42 -6.62
C ALA A 273 -20.03 2.84 -6.03
N SER A 274 -21.10 3.54 -6.43
CA SER A 274 -21.40 4.90 -5.97
C SER A 274 -22.03 4.98 -4.56
N ASN A 275 -22.22 3.84 -3.88
CA ASN A 275 -22.87 3.79 -2.57
C ASN A 275 -21.89 3.33 -1.48
N PRO A 276 -21.37 4.24 -0.63
CA PRO A 276 -20.44 3.89 0.45
C PRO A 276 -20.93 2.83 1.43
N LYS A 277 -22.26 2.68 1.59
CA LYS A 277 -22.87 1.64 2.45
C LYS A 277 -22.98 0.26 1.78
N ARG A 278 -22.69 0.14 0.48
CA ARG A 278 -22.81 -1.12 -0.29
C ARG A 278 -21.51 -1.55 -0.98
N VAL A 279 -20.67 -0.60 -1.42
CA VAL A 279 -19.43 -0.88 -2.18
C VAL A 279 -18.43 -1.79 -1.43
N ASN A 280 -18.59 -1.95 -0.12
CA ASN A 280 -17.74 -2.81 0.71
C ASN A 280 -18.52 -3.74 1.66
N ASP A 281 -19.86 -3.73 1.61
CA ASP A 281 -20.72 -4.59 2.44
C ASP A 281 -20.78 -6.02 1.87
N PHE A 282 -19.72 -6.78 2.09
CA PHE A 282 -19.62 -8.20 1.75
C PHE A 282 -18.52 -8.89 2.57
N LEU A 283 -18.75 -10.17 2.87
CA LEU A 283 -17.74 -11.11 3.34
C LEU A 283 -17.49 -12.13 2.22
N PHE A 284 -16.29 -12.70 2.16
CA PHE A 284 -16.02 -13.83 1.28
C PHE A 284 -16.48 -15.13 1.95
N LYS A 285 -16.98 -16.09 1.17
CA LYS A 285 -17.23 -17.46 1.67
C LYS A 285 -15.91 -18.24 1.74
N PRO A 286 -15.60 -19.01 2.80
CA PRO A 286 -14.31 -19.68 2.95
C PRO A 286 -13.96 -20.70 1.86
N ASP A 287 -14.97 -21.28 1.23
CA ASP A 287 -14.92 -22.47 0.38
C ASP A 287 -15.39 -22.23 -1.07
N ASP A 288 -15.78 -20.99 -1.40
CA ASP A 288 -16.38 -20.61 -2.70
C ASP A 288 -15.56 -19.50 -3.36
N GLN A 289 -15.11 -19.75 -4.59
CA GLN A 289 -14.43 -18.80 -5.48
C GLN A 289 -15.21 -18.46 -6.75
N THR A 290 -16.44 -18.99 -6.91
CA THR A 290 -17.22 -18.89 -8.16
C THR A 290 -17.53 -17.45 -8.58
N LYS A 291 -17.63 -16.54 -7.62
CA LYS A 291 -17.77 -15.10 -7.86
C LYS A 291 -16.42 -14.38 -8.01
N CYS A 292 -15.49 -14.65 -7.09
CA CYS A 292 -14.24 -13.92 -6.91
C CYS A 292 -13.11 -14.93 -6.63
N PRO A 293 -12.07 -15.03 -7.48
CA PRO A 293 -10.97 -15.98 -7.28
C PRO A 293 -10.32 -15.86 -5.90
N PHE A 294 -9.90 -16.97 -5.28
CA PHE A 294 -9.11 -16.93 -4.04
C PHE A 294 -7.81 -16.11 -4.20
N SER A 295 -7.28 -16.09 -5.42
CA SER A 295 -6.09 -15.36 -5.87
C SER A 295 -6.26 -13.85 -6.05
N ALA A 296 -7.50 -13.34 -6.11
CA ALA A 296 -7.79 -11.96 -6.47
C ALA A 296 -7.19 -10.95 -5.48
N HIS A 297 -6.67 -9.81 -5.96
CA HIS A 297 -5.89 -8.88 -5.14
C HIS A 297 -6.55 -8.44 -3.83
N ILE A 298 -7.82 -8.00 -3.83
CA ILE A 298 -8.51 -7.68 -2.56
C ILE A 298 -8.78 -8.89 -1.66
N ARG A 299 -8.81 -10.11 -2.21
CA ARG A 299 -9.06 -11.34 -1.47
C ARG A 299 -7.77 -11.95 -0.94
N LYS A 300 -6.62 -11.73 -1.60
CA LYS A 300 -5.27 -11.95 -1.05
C LYS A 300 -4.97 -10.98 0.09
N LEU A 301 -5.26 -9.68 -0.08
CA LEU A 301 -4.91 -8.63 0.89
C LEU A 301 -5.97 -8.34 1.95
N ASN A 302 -7.19 -8.84 1.81
CA ASN A 302 -8.16 -8.98 2.89
C ASN A 302 -9.16 -10.13 2.57
N PRO A 303 -8.84 -11.38 2.96
CA PRO A 303 -9.76 -12.53 2.89
C PRO A 303 -11.09 -12.43 3.65
N ARG A 304 -11.31 -11.48 4.57
CA ARG A 304 -12.59 -11.23 5.28
C ARG A 304 -13.22 -12.44 6.01
N VAL A 305 -12.43 -13.43 6.39
CA VAL A 305 -12.90 -14.62 7.10
C VAL A 305 -11.97 -14.85 8.27
N ASP A 306 -12.37 -14.51 9.49
CA ASP A 306 -11.53 -14.84 10.65
C ASP A 306 -11.44 -16.37 10.81
N TYR A 307 -10.20 -16.89 10.81
CA TYR A 307 -9.90 -18.30 11.00
C TYR A 307 -9.25 -18.58 12.37
N SER A 308 -9.14 -17.58 13.24
CA SER A 308 -8.54 -17.67 14.59
C SER A 308 -9.04 -18.89 15.40
N ASN A 309 -10.33 -19.20 15.30
CA ASN A 309 -11.03 -20.26 16.02
C ASN A 309 -11.10 -21.61 15.28
N SER A 310 -10.26 -21.83 14.27
CA SER A 310 -10.24 -23.09 13.51
C SER A 310 -9.58 -24.26 14.25
N ASP A 311 -10.17 -25.46 14.16
CA ASP A 311 -9.60 -26.73 14.70
C ASP A 311 -8.35 -27.25 13.95
N ASN A 312 -7.78 -26.47 13.04
CA ASN A 312 -6.60 -26.83 12.26
C ASN A 312 -5.53 -25.77 12.50
N ASP A 313 -4.38 -26.17 13.06
CA ASP A 313 -3.29 -25.23 13.35
C ASP A 313 -2.70 -24.55 12.11
N ARG A 314 -2.93 -25.07 10.89
CA ARG A 314 -2.60 -24.37 9.63
C ARG A 314 -3.54 -23.22 9.27
N LEU A 315 -4.74 -23.17 9.85
CA LEU A 315 -5.77 -22.17 9.53
C LEU A 315 -5.80 -20.99 10.51
N LYS A 316 -5.27 -21.13 11.73
CA LYS A 316 -5.33 -20.10 12.79
C LYS A 316 -4.69 -18.78 12.37
N PHE A 317 -5.52 -17.78 12.06
CA PHE A 317 -5.11 -16.50 11.51
C PHE A 317 -6.19 -15.42 11.77
N ASN A 318 -5.80 -14.19 12.18
CA ASN A 318 -6.70 -13.07 12.51
C ASN A 318 -6.52 -11.84 11.57
N PHE A 319 -7.57 -11.46 10.83
CA PHE A 319 -7.51 -10.34 9.86
C PHE A 319 -7.51 -8.93 10.46
N GLY A 320 -8.08 -8.73 11.66
CA GLY A 320 -8.10 -7.42 12.30
C GLY A 320 -6.70 -6.92 12.67
N GLU A 321 -5.82 -7.85 13.05
CA GLU A 321 -4.43 -7.59 13.45
C GLU A 321 -3.54 -7.17 12.27
N ASN A 322 -3.53 -7.94 11.18
CA ASN A 322 -2.64 -7.71 10.03
C ASN A 322 -3.10 -6.59 9.08
N SER A 323 -3.98 -5.69 9.56
CA SER A 323 -4.54 -4.57 8.81
C SER A 323 -3.57 -3.38 8.66
N ILE A 324 -3.67 -2.66 7.54
CA ILE A 324 -2.82 -1.50 7.20
C ILE A 324 -3.66 -0.33 6.67
N ILE A 325 -3.33 0.92 7.07
CA ILE A 325 -3.94 2.11 6.47
C ILE A 325 -3.11 2.54 5.26
N ARG A 326 -3.70 2.42 4.07
CA ARG A 326 -3.05 2.78 2.80
C ARG A 326 -3.34 4.25 2.43
N ALA A 327 -2.30 5.00 2.06
CA ALA A 327 -2.35 6.45 1.86
C ALA A 327 -1.64 6.94 0.58
N GLY A 328 -1.40 6.03 -0.38
CA GLY A 328 -0.65 6.29 -1.61
C GLY A 328 -1.29 7.27 -2.59
N ILE A 329 -0.66 7.45 -3.74
CA ILE A 329 -1.13 8.29 -4.86
C ILE A 329 -0.50 7.82 -6.17
N ALA A 330 -1.16 8.05 -7.30
CA ALA A 330 -0.56 7.80 -8.61
C ALA A 330 0.59 8.78 -8.91
N TYR A 331 1.53 8.41 -9.78
CA TYR A 331 2.59 9.27 -10.31
C TYR A 331 2.83 8.97 -11.80
N GLY A 332 3.55 9.88 -12.47
CA GLY A 332 3.84 9.80 -13.90
C GLY A 332 2.70 10.34 -14.78
N PRO A 333 2.89 10.36 -16.11
CA PRO A 333 1.87 10.81 -17.06
C PRO A 333 0.79 9.74 -17.28
N GLU A 334 -0.34 10.15 -17.86
CA GLU A 334 -1.29 9.22 -18.49
C GLU A 334 -0.64 8.42 -19.62
N VAL A 335 -1.29 7.34 -20.08
CA VAL A 335 -0.81 6.53 -21.22
C VAL A 335 -0.92 7.33 -22.53
N GLU A 336 0.17 7.42 -23.28
CA GLU A 336 0.20 8.11 -24.58
C GLU A 336 -0.45 7.25 -25.69
N PRO A 337 -0.98 7.87 -26.78
CA PRO A 337 -1.57 7.14 -27.90
C PRO A 337 -0.62 6.10 -28.50
N GLU A 338 0.67 6.43 -28.60
CA GLU A 338 1.74 5.57 -29.10
C GLU A 338 1.97 4.36 -28.20
N GLU A 339 2.02 4.54 -26.88
CA GLU A 339 2.15 3.44 -25.90
C GLU A 339 0.95 2.48 -25.97
N ASN A 340 -0.26 3.03 -26.10
CA ASN A 340 -1.48 2.23 -26.23
C ASN A 340 -1.54 1.46 -27.56
N LYS A 341 -1.05 2.07 -28.66
CA LYS A 341 -0.96 1.47 -30.00
C LYS A 341 0.10 0.37 -30.09
N GLU A 342 1.24 0.55 -29.44
CA GLU A 342 2.33 -0.44 -29.39
C GLU A 342 2.14 -1.49 -28.28
N HIS A 343 1.15 -1.29 -27.41
CA HIS A 343 0.92 -2.07 -26.19
C HIS A 343 2.16 -2.18 -25.29
N LYS A 344 2.93 -1.08 -25.22
CA LYS A 344 4.23 -1.04 -24.55
C LYS A 344 4.43 0.26 -23.79
N THR A 345 4.84 0.14 -22.53
CA THR A 345 5.23 1.26 -21.68
C THR A 345 6.52 1.92 -22.18
N ARG A 346 6.50 3.25 -22.28
CA ARG A 346 7.63 4.12 -22.61
C ARG A 346 7.98 5.06 -21.45
N HIS A 347 6.98 5.49 -20.67
CA HIS A 347 7.14 6.40 -19.53
C HIS A 347 6.94 5.73 -18.18
N SER A 348 7.75 6.09 -17.19
CA SER A 348 7.57 5.68 -15.79
C SER A 348 6.32 6.32 -15.21
N ARG A 349 5.45 5.47 -14.65
CA ARG A 349 4.15 5.82 -14.06
C ARG A 349 3.72 4.71 -13.13
N GLY A 350 2.91 5.02 -12.13
CA GLY A 350 2.32 3.98 -11.27
C GLY A 350 1.93 4.51 -9.91
N LEU A 351 2.21 3.73 -8.86
CA LEU A 351 1.75 4.00 -7.50
C LEU A 351 2.93 4.35 -6.57
N ALA A 352 2.87 5.56 -6.01
CA ALA A 352 3.64 5.94 -4.83
C ALA A 352 2.90 5.39 -3.61
N PHE A 353 3.17 4.13 -3.28
CA PHE A 353 2.47 3.38 -2.25
C PHE A 353 2.96 3.77 -0.86
N VAL A 354 2.00 3.91 0.05
CA VAL A 354 2.22 4.22 1.47
C VAL A 354 1.29 3.35 2.29
N ALA A 355 1.83 2.64 3.29
CA ALA A 355 1.07 1.89 4.28
C ALA A 355 1.51 2.25 5.70
N TYR A 356 0.55 2.51 6.59
CA TYR A 356 0.75 2.75 8.03
C TYR A 356 0.25 1.56 8.87
N GLN A 357 1.02 1.17 9.88
CA GLN A 357 0.75 0.01 10.76
C GLN A 357 1.55 0.10 12.07
N ASN A 358 1.19 -0.70 13.08
CA ASN A 358 1.96 -0.81 14.33
C ASN A 358 3.27 -1.62 14.20
N ASP A 359 3.34 -2.52 13.23
CA ASP A 359 4.47 -3.40 12.97
C ASP A 359 4.53 -3.71 11.48
N ILE A 360 5.64 -3.33 10.83
CA ILE A 360 5.89 -3.57 9.40
C ILE A 360 6.00 -5.06 9.08
N ILE A 361 6.43 -5.90 10.03
CA ILE A 361 6.54 -7.34 9.83
C ILE A 361 5.14 -7.94 9.71
N GLN A 362 4.25 -7.63 10.64
CA GLN A 362 2.88 -8.15 10.68
C GLN A 362 1.92 -7.44 9.70
N GLY A 363 2.18 -6.18 9.37
CA GLY A 363 1.48 -5.46 8.30
C GLY A 363 2.11 -5.75 6.93
N PHE A 364 2.63 -4.70 6.29
CA PHE A 364 3.14 -4.72 4.91
C PHE A 364 3.96 -5.96 4.50
N GLN A 365 4.93 -6.42 5.31
CA GLN A 365 5.74 -7.58 4.91
C GLN A 365 4.91 -8.85 4.85
N LEU A 366 4.18 -9.20 5.90
CA LEU A 366 3.37 -10.42 5.93
C LEU A 366 2.31 -10.41 4.81
N GLN A 367 1.69 -9.25 4.53
CA GLN A 367 0.80 -9.10 3.37
C GLN A 367 1.49 -9.42 2.03
N GLN A 368 2.70 -8.91 1.80
CA GLN A 368 3.48 -9.22 0.59
C GLN A 368 3.94 -10.69 0.57
N THR A 369 4.60 -11.17 1.63
CA THR A 369 5.36 -12.43 1.59
C THR A 369 4.51 -13.65 1.93
N ALA A 370 3.63 -13.57 2.93
CA ALA A 370 2.85 -14.72 3.40
C ALA A 370 1.51 -14.89 2.67
N TRP A 371 1.03 -13.84 1.99
CA TRP A 371 -0.24 -13.87 1.24
C TRP A 371 -0.03 -13.68 -0.27
N ALA A 372 0.52 -12.54 -0.69
CA ALA A 372 0.59 -12.19 -2.11
C ALA A 372 1.60 -13.05 -2.89
N ASN A 373 2.77 -13.32 -2.31
CA ASN A 373 3.81 -14.20 -2.87
C ASN A 373 3.53 -15.69 -2.62
N ASN A 374 2.67 -16.02 -1.64
CA ASN A 374 2.37 -17.39 -1.26
C ASN A 374 1.30 -17.98 -2.18
N THR A 375 1.64 -19.03 -2.94
CA THR A 375 0.72 -19.69 -3.86
C THR A 375 -0.40 -20.48 -3.19
N GLU A 376 -0.28 -20.77 -1.89
CA GLU A 376 -1.20 -21.59 -1.09
C GLU A 376 -2.18 -20.74 -0.25
N PHE A 377 -2.02 -19.41 -0.23
CA PHE A 377 -2.86 -18.48 0.52
C PHE A 377 -4.01 -17.91 -0.33
N PRO A 378 -5.24 -17.68 0.21
CA PRO A 378 -5.69 -17.97 1.57
C PRO A 378 -5.80 -19.48 1.86
N PRO A 379 -5.57 -19.92 3.10
CA PRO A 379 -5.74 -21.32 3.47
C PRO A 379 -7.25 -21.62 3.56
N THR A 380 -7.74 -22.55 2.75
CA THR A 380 -9.19 -22.81 2.58
C THR A 380 -9.47 -24.30 2.45
N LYS A 381 -10.52 -24.80 3.10
CA LYS A 381 -10.96 -26.19 2.95
C LYS A 381 -11.83 -26.32 1.69
N HIS A 382 -11.36 -27.01 0.64
CA HIS A 382 -12.15 -27.29 -0.56
C HIS A 382 -11.88 -28.71 -1.09
N ASN A 383 -12.92 -29.39 -1.59
CA ASN A 383 -12.82 -30.72 -2.18
C ASN A 383 -12.69 -30.61 -3.72
N GLY A 384 -11.48 -30.51 -4.24
CA GLY A 384 -11.21 -30.40 -5.68
C GLY A 384 -9.84 -30.96 -6.08
N PRO A 385 -9.52 -31.07 -7.39
CA PRO A 385 -8.27 -31.68 -7.85
C PRO A 385 -7.01 -30.86 -7.51
N ASN A 386 -7.14 -29.53 -7.40
CA ASN A 386 -6.07 -28.62 -7.02
C ASN A 386 -6.20 -28.27 -5.53
N PHE A 387 -5.85 -29.21 -4.65
CA PHE A 387 -5.70 -28.90 -3.22
C PHE A 387 -4.56 -27.88 -3.02
N ASP A 388 -4.79 -26.91 -2.14
CA ASP A 388 -3.82 -25.94 -1.62
C ASP A 388 -3.05 -25.08 -2.66
N PHE A 389 -3.55 -24.90 -3.90
CA PHE A 389 -2.93 -24.00 -4.89
C PHE A 389 -3.90 -23.00 -5.54
N TRP A 390 -3.69 -21.72 -5.25
CA TRP A 390 -4.39 -20.56 -5.84
C TRP A 390 -3.47 -19.67 -6.69
N GLY A 391 -2.16 -19.92 -6.63
CA GLY A 391 -1.16 -19.09 -7.30
C GLY A 391 -0.92 -17.73 -6.62
N LEU A 392 -0.15 -16.89 -7.28
CA LEU A 392 0.24 -15.56 -6.80
C LEU A 392 -0.93 -14.57 -6.82
N ASP A 393 -0.83 -13.53 -5.99
CA ASP A 393 -1.54 -12.28 -6.23
C ASP A 393 -1.14 -11.74 -7.61
N PRO A 394 -2.10 -11.47 -8.51
CA PRO A 394 -1.79 -11.21 -9.91
C PRO A 394 -1.27 -9.81 -10.20
N LEU A 395 -1.33 -8.90 -9.23
CA LEU A 395 -0.80 -7.55 -9.35
C LEU A 395 0.58 -7.47 -8.69
N ILE A 396 0.64 -7.67 -7.36
CA ILE A 396 1.84 -7.42 -6.56
C ILE A 396 2.58 -8.68 -6.13
N GLY A 397 2.00 -9.87 -6.28
CA GLY A 397 2.65 -11.12 -5.87
C GLY A 397 3.95 -11.36 -6.64
N GLN A 398 4.98 -11.85 -5.97
CA GLN A 398 6.33 -12.04 -6.49
C GLN A 398 6.85 -13.45 -6.16
N ASN A 399 7.71 -14.00 -7.02
CA ASN A 399 8.31 -15.32 -6.89
C ASN A 399 9.85 -15.22 -6.86
N GLN A 400 10.47 -15.92 -5.89
CA GLN A 400 11.87 -15.75 -5.49
C GLN A 400 12.89 -16.68 -6.20
N GLN A 401 12.49 -17.43 -7.23
CA GLN A 401 13.32 -18.52 -7.76
C GLN A 401 13.95 -18.22 -9.13
N SER A 402 15.25 -18.54 -9.23
CA SER A 402 16.14 -18.36 -10.38
C SER A 402 15.90 -19.35 -11.53
N GLN A 403 14.64 -19.74 -11.78
CA GLN A 403 14.24 -20.50 -12.97
C GLN A 403 13.82 -19.55 -14.11
N PRO A 404 13.90 -19.96 -15.39
CA PRO A 404 13.92 -19.04 -16.53
C PRO A 404 12.55 -18.43 -16.86
N ALA A 405 12.12 -17.44 -16.06
CA ALA A 405 10.83 -16.75 -16.19
C ALA A 405 9.62 -17.69 -16.25
N GLU A 406 9.73 -18.86 -15.61
CA GLU A 406 8.65 -19.85 -15.55
C GLU A 406 7.38 -19.19 -14.99
N ALA A 407 6.26 -19.47 -15.65
CA ALA A 407 5.14 -18.55 -15.67
C ALA A 407 4.66 -18.20 -14.25
N ARG A 408 4.50 -16.90 -13.99
CA ARG A 408 3.74 -16.43 -12.84
C ARG A 408 2.30 -16.94 -13.04
N VAL A 409 1.82 -17.77 -12.13
CA VAL A 409 0.46 -18.36 -12.20
C VAL A 409 -0.43 -17.75 -11.13
N THR A 410 -1.69 -17.51 -11.49
CA THR A 410 -2.81 -17.18 -10.60
C THR A 410 -4.00 -18.07 -10.98
N THR A 411 -5.00 -18.29 -10.12
CA THR A 411 -6.25 -18.98 -10.52
C THR A 411 -7.34 -18.04 -11.02
N ASP A 412 -8.24 -18.55 -11.86
CA ASP A 412 -9.53 -17.92 -12.15
C ASP A 412 -10.66 -18.40 -11.21
N ASN A 413 -11.88 -17.93 -11.43
CA ASN A 413 -13.04 -18.19 -10.56
C ASN A 413 -13.58 -19.62 -10.64
N VAL A 414 -13.06 -20.47 -11.54
CA VAL A 414 -13.37 -21.90 -11.61
C VAL A 414 -12.15 -22.78 -11.29
N GLY A 415 -11.02 -22.17 -10.93
CA GLY A 415 -9.80 -22.86 -10.48
C GLY A 415 -8.82 -23.23 -11.59
N ASN A 416 -8.96 -22.70 -12.82
CA ASN A 416 -7.95 -22.89 -13.86
C ASN A 416 -6.69 -22.08 -13.54
N SER A 417 -5.52 -22.63 -13.83
CA SER A 417 -4.25 -21.88 -13.83
C SER A 417 -4.20 -20.87 -14.99
N VAL A 418 -3.85 -19.63 -14.67
CA VAL A 418 -3.78 -18.51 -15.61
C VAL A 418 -2.38 -17.88 -15.55
N ASN A 419 -1.68 -17.87 -16.68
CA ASN A 419 -0.33 -17.34 -16.82
C ASN A 419 -0.36 -15.80 -16.94
N ILE A 420 0.07 -15.12 -15.89
CA ILE A 420 0.08 -13.65 -15.78
C ILE A 420 1.45 -13.04 -16.10
N GLY A 421 1.43 -11.79 -16.56
CA GLY A 421 2.63 -10.97 -16.64
C GLY A 421 3.12 -10.49 -15.27
N ARG A 422 4.17 -9.67 -15.29
CA ARG A 422 4.63 -8.90 -14.13
C ARG A 422 4.32 -7.42 -14.37
N PHE A 423 3.09 -7.03 -14.08
CA PHE A 423 2.55 -5.71 -14.41
C PHE A 423 2.98 -4.60 -13.45
N ILE A 424 3.36 -4.97 -12.23
CA ILE A 424 3.85 -4.07 -11.19
C ILE A 424 5.35 -4.30 -11.01
N ILE A 425 6.15 -3.24 -11.14
CA ILE A 425 7.61 -3.29 -11.06
C ILE A 425 8.07 -2.54 -9.80
N PRO A 426 8.83 -3.17 -8.87
CA PRO A 426 9.37 -2.49 -7.71
C PRO A 426 10.54 -1.59 -8.13
N ARG A 427 10.40 -0.28 -7.91
CA ARG A 427 11.40 0.75 -8.27
C ARG A 427 12.15 1.32 -7.07
N GLY A 428 11.81 0.87 -5.87
CA GLY A 428 12.48 1.29 -4.65
C GLY A 428 11.53 1.43 -3.48
N GLY A 429 12.10 1.65 -2.31
CA GLY A 429 11.35 2.10 -1.16
C GLY A 429 12.17 2.08 0.12
N ALA A 430 11.53 2.48 1.20
CA ALA A 430 12.15 2.56 2.52
C ALA A 430 11.09 2.40 3.62
N TYR A 431 11.58 2.12 4.82
CA TYR A 431 10.75 2.01 6.02
C TYR A 431 11.05 3.20 6.95
N PHE A 432 10.00 3.80 7.50
CA PHE A 432 10.05 5.02 8.30
C PHE A 432 9.24 4.86 9.58
N PHE A 433 9.45 5.77 10.53
CA PHE A 433 8.54 5.95 11.65
C PHE A 433 7.90 7.33 11.61
N VAL A 434 6.60 7.39 11.88
CA VAL A 434 5.84 8.63 12.07
C VAL A 434 5.71 8.87 13.56
N PRO A 435 6.56 9.69 14.20
CA PRO A 435 6.41 10.04 15.61
C PRO A 435 5.14 10.87 15.85
N PRO A 436 4.59 10.85 17.07
CA PRO A 436 3.52 11.75 17.46
C PRO A 436 4.03 13.20 17.52
N LEU A 437 3.12 14.17 17.33
CA LEU A 437 3.46 15.60 17.35
C LEU A 437 4.09 16.04 18.68
N GLN A 438 3.70 15.45 19.81
CA GLN A 438 4.30 15.72 21.12
C GLN A 438 5.81 15.43 21.13
N THR A 439 6.24 14.33 20.53
CA THR A 439 7.65 13.94 20.47
C THR A 439 8.45 14.80 19.51
N LEU A 440 7.86 15.22 18.39
CA LEU A 440 8.47 16.24 17.53
C LEU A 440 8.68 17.55 18.29
N LYS A 441 7.67 18.03 19.02
CA LYS A 441 7.79 19.21 19.89
C LYS A 441 8.86 19.02 21.00
N GLN A 442 9.04 17.81 21.52
CA GLN A 442 10.09 17.49 22.51
C GLN A 442 11.50 17.46 21.90
N LEU A 443 11.70 16.80 20.75
CA LEU A 443 12.98 16.76 20.05
C LEU A 443 13.47 18.16 19.69
N CYS A 444 12.58 19.02 19.15
CA CYS A 444 12.90 20.42 18.91
C CYS A 444 13.20 21.19 20.22
N ALA A 445 12.53 20.86 21.34
CA ALA A 445 12.71 21.56 22.62
C ALA A 445 13.98 21.18 23.39
N VAL A 446 14.60 20.04 23.11
CA VAL A 446 15.80 19.53 23.83
C VAL A 446 17.12 20.04 23.21
N HIS A 447 17.06 20.84 22.14
CA HIS A 447 18.23 21.39 21.43
C HIS A 447 18.35 22.93 21.44
N MET A 448 17.51 23.60 22.25
CA MET A 448 17.76 24.97 22.75
C MET A 448 18.49 24.89 24.09
#